data_AF-A0A2D7IDE4-F1
#
_entry.id   AF-A0A2D7IDE4-F1
#
_cell.length_a   1.000
_cell.length_b   1.000
_cell.length_c   1.000
_cell.angle_alpha   90.00
_cell.angle_beta   90.00
_cell.angle_gamma   90.00
#
_symmetry.space_group_name_H-M   'P 1'
#
loop_
_entity.id
_entity.type
_entity.pdbx_description
1 polymer ?
#
loop_
_entity_poly.entity_id
_entity_poly.type
_entity_poly.pdbx_seq_one_letter_code
_entity_poly.pdbx_strand_id
1 'polypeptide(L)'
;MYKCSQKAQLVLDQIKSRCQSDTSTDNKWKGRSGNYMFIMGRENPDGMATGVVHKFAPDGVQHKLAGSFKILSDGIITRFTGLSKADWNNAMSKAEENYKTSIEETSSTEATAQEKVAI
;
A
#
# COMPACT_ATOMS: atom_id res chain seq x y z
N MET A 1 6.27 -12.77 -1.62
CA MET A 1 5.93 -11.56 -0.84
C MET A 1 6.77 -10.45 -1.41
N TYR A 2 6.16 -9.39 -1.97
CA TYR A 2 6.91 -8.29 -2.59
C TYR A 2 7.77 -7.60 -1.53
N LYS A 3 9.10 -7.65 -1.68
CA LYS A 3 10.04 -7.08 -0.73
C LYS A 3 10.16 -5.56 -0.95
N CYS A 4 9.49 -4.78 -0.11
CA CYS A 4 9.67 -3.33 0.02
C CYS A 4 9.90 -2.94 1.48
N SER A 5 10.18 -1.66 1.73
CA SER A 5 10.30 -1.17 3.10
C SER A 5 8.99 -1.37 3.87
N GLN A 6 9.08 -1.46 5.20
CA GLN A 6 7.90 -1.64 6.06
C GLN A 6 6.87 -0.51 5.85
N LYS A 7 7.32 0.75 5.73
CA LYS A 7 6.43 1.88 5.47
C LYS A 7 5.74 1.81 4.11
N ALA A 8 6.49 1.50 3.04
CA ALA A 8 5.91 1.32 1.72
C ALA A 8 4.89 0.17 1.70
N GLN A 9 5.19 -0.91 2.42
CA GLN A 9 4.32 -2.06 2.58
C GLN A 9 3.02 -1.68 3.29
N LEU A 10 3.09 -0.96 4.42
CA LEU A 10 1.91 -0.50 5.16
C LEU A 10 1.00 0.38 4.31
N VAL A 11 1.57 1.29 3.53
CA VAL A 11 0.80 2.14 2.60
C VAL A 11 0.12 1.29 1.52
N LEU A 12 0.83 0.33 0.96
CA LEU A 12 0.25 -0.61 -0.01
C LEU A 12 -0.88 -1.44 0.61
N ASP A 13 -0.75 -1.84 1.86
CA ASP A 13 -1.77 -2.62 2.57
C ASP A 13 -3.03 -1.79 2.86
N GLN A 14 -2.89 -0.47 3.14
CA GLN A 14 -4.05 0.43 3.20
C GLN A 14 -4.76 0.54 1.84
N ILE A 15 -4.00 0.58 0.75
CA ILE A 15 -4.57 0.60 -0.61
C ILE A 15 -5.29 -0.72 -0.92
N LYS A 16 -4.72 -1.87 -0.55
CA LYS A 16 -5.36 -3.18 -0.72
C LYS A 16 -6.64 -3.31 0.11
N SER A 17 -6.63 -2.83 1.36
CA SER A 17 -7.81 -2.81 2.22
C SER A 17 -8.96 -2.02 1.57
N ARG A 18 -8.65 -0.86 0.97
CA ARG A 18 -9.61 -0.11 0.15
C ARG A 18 -10.10 -0.92 -1.06
N CYS A 19 -9.20 -1.59 -1.78
CA CYS A 19 -9.55 -2.42 -2.93
C CYS A 19 -10.52 -3.56 -2.54
N GLN A 20 -10.26 -4.22 -1.40
CA GLN A 20 -11.13 -5.25 -0.83
C GLN A 20 -12.51 -4.68 -0.46
N SER A 21 -12.56 -3.48 0.12
CA SER A 21 -13.83 -2.81 0.41
C SER A 21 -14.61 -2.46 -0.86
N ASP A 22 -13.94 -2.12 -1.97
CA ASP A 22 -14.59 -1.70 -3.21
C ASP A 22 -15.05 -2.88 -4.09
N THR A 23 -14.24 -3.95 -4.15
CA THR A 23 -14.40 -5.02 -5.15
C THR A 23 -14.15 -6.43 -4.61
N SER A 24 -13.92 -6.59 -3.31
CA SER A 24 -13.52 -7.87 -2.68
C SER A 24 -12.24 -8.47 -3.26
N THR A 25 -11.41 -7.66 -3.92
CA THR A 25 -10.11 -8.08 -4.46
C THR A 25 -9.01 -7.13 -3.99
N ASP A 26 -7.79 -7.65 -3.86
CA ASP A 26 -6.68 -6.88 -3.29
C ASP A 26 -6.15 -5.78 -4.23
N ASN A 27 -6.46 -5.87 -5.52
CA ASN A 27 -5.80 -5.05 -6.53
C ASN A 27 -6.73 -4.27 -7.46
N LYS A 28 -8.05 -4.39 -7.29
CA LYS A 28 -9.03 -3.66 -8.11
C LYS A 28 -9.81 -2.67 -7.26
N TRP A 29 -10.16 -1.53 -7.86
CA TRP A 29 -10.96 -0.53 -7.19
C TRP A 29 -11.84 0.24 -8.17
N LYS A 30 -12.85 0.92 -7.62
CA LYS A 30 -13.74 1.80 -8.38
C LYS A 30 -13.18 3.23 -8.27
N GLY A 31 -12.60 3.71 -9.37
CA GLY A 31 -12.13 5.09 -9.48
C GLY A 31 -13.21 6.00 -10.07
N ARG A 32 -12.97 7.32 -10.03
CA ARG A 32 -13.94 8.32 -10.52
C ARG A 32 -14.36 8.11 -11.98
N SER A 33 -13.46 7.65 -12.84
CA SER A 33 -13.71 7.51 -14.29
C SER A 33 -13.91 6.07 -14.76
N GLY A 34 -13.97 5.10 -13.85
CA GLY A 34 -14.14 3.68 -14.17
C GLY A 34 -13.41 2.76 -13.20
N ASN A 35 -13.39 1.47 -13.54
CA ASN A 35 -12.72 0.44 -12.73
C ASN A 35 -11.25 0.35 -13.09
N TYR A 36 -10.40 0.20 -12.09
CA TYR A 36 -8.96 0.09 -12.24
C TYR A 36 -8.44 -1.16 -11.57
N MET A 37 -7.25 -1.59 -12.01
CA MET A 37 -6.49 -2.67 -11.40
C MET A 37 -5.02 -2.27 -11.39
N PHE A 38 -4.31 -2.55 -10.29
CA PHE A 38 -2.87 -2.39 -10.26
C PHE A 38 -2.20 -3.77 -10.34
N ILE A 39 -1.03 -3.79 -10.96
CA ILE A 39 -0.18 -4.97 -11.05
C ILE A 39 1.17 -4.57 -10.44
N MET A 40 1.58 -5.32 -9.42
CA MET A 40 2.86 -5.10 -8.77
C MET A 40 4.00 -5.32 -9.77
N GLY A 41 4.97 -4.40 -9.76
CA GLY A 41 6.18 -4.52 -10.57
C GLY A 41 7.20 -5.47 -9.94
N ARG A 42 8.43 -5.42 -10.46
CA ARG A 42 9.57 -6.15 -9.90
C ARG A 42 10.02 -5.50 -8.59
N GLU A 43 10.45 -6.33 -7.65
CA GLU A 43 11.08 -5.88 -6.40
C GLU A 43 12.30 -5.01 -6.70
N ASN A 44 12.39 -3.87 -6.01
CA ASN A 44 13.51 -2.95 -6.15
C ASN A 44 14.40 -3.02 -4.90
N PRO A 45 15.74 -3.01 -5.06
CA PRO A 45 16.67 -3.01 -3.93
C PRO A 45 16.49 -1.77 -3.02
N ASP A 46 15.97 -0.68 -3.58
CA ASP A 46 15.74 0.59 -2.87
C ASP A 46 14.54 0.57 -1.91
N GLY A 47 13.84 -0.58 -1.78
CA GLY A 47 12.69 -0.72 -0.88
C GLY A 47 11.43 0.02 -1.36
N MET A 48 11.40 0.50 -2.60
CA MET A 48 10.25 1.17 -3.22
C MET A 48 9.21 0.16 -3.74
N ALA A 49 7.93 0.48 -3.60
CA ALA A 49 6.84 -0.25 -4.23
C ALA A 49 6.42 0.43 -5.54
N THR A 50 6.63 -0.25 -6.66
CA THR A 50 6.32 0.26 -8.00
C THR A 50 5.51 -0.75 -8.79
N GLY A 51 4.72 -0.28 -9.74
CA GLY A 51 4.01 -1.15 -10.67
C GLY A 51 3.18 -0.36 -11.66
N VAL A 52 2.36 -1.08 -12.42
CA VAL A 52 1.51 -0.52 -13.47
C VAL A 52 0.05 -0.52 -13.06
N VAL A 53 -0.70 0.44 -13.60
CA VAL A 53 -2.14 0.56 -13.39
C VAL A 53 -2.85 0.38 -14.72
N HIS A 54 -3.80 -0.54 -14.75
CA HIS A 54 -4.68 -0.81 -15.86
C HIS A 54 -6.08 -0.25 -15.57
N LYS A 55 -6.78 0.19 -16.61
CA LYS A 55 -8.18 0.60 -16.54
C LYS A 55 -9.01 -0.37 -17.36
N PHE A 56 -10.11 -0.85 -16.79
CA PHE A 56 -11.07 -1.68 -17.51
C PHE A 56 -11.85 -0.85 -18.52
N ALA A 57 -12.14 -1.46 -19.66
CA ALA A 57 -13.08 -0.94 -20.64
C ALA A 57 -14.51 -1.02 -20.06
N PRO A 58 -15.48 -0.27 -20.64
CA PRO A 58 -16.87 -0.28 -20.17
C PRO A 58 -17.52 -1.67 -20.21
N ASP A 59 -17.02 -2.57 -21.07
CA ASP A 59 -17.45 -3.97 -21.16
C ASP A 59 -17.03 -4.83 -19.94
N GLY A 60 -16.10 -4.34 -19.12
CA GLY A 60 -15.57 -5.02 -17.94
C GLY A 60 -14.64 -6.22 -18.23
N VAL A 61 -14.46 -6.60 -19.49
CA VAL A 61 -13.67 -7.78 -19.89
C VAL A 61 -12.27 -7.37 -20.31
N GLN A 62 -12.14 -6.29 -21.07
CA GLN A 62 -10.85 -5.81 -21.54
C GLN A 62 -10.26 -4.80 -20.56
N HIS A 63 -8.94 -4.77 -20.45
CA HIS A 63 -8.23 -3.74 -19.69
C HIS A 63 -7.04 -3.23 -20.48
N LYS A 64 -6.77 -1.93 -20.37
CA LYS A 64 -5.61 -1.29 -20.99
C LYS A 64 -4.72 -0.61 -19.97
N LEU A 65 -3.42 -0.54 -20.27
CA LEU A 65 -2.47 0.24 -19.48
C LEU A 65 -2.94 1.70 -19.42
N ALA A 66 -3.15 2.20 -18.21
CA ALA A 66 -3.62 3.56 -17.95
C ALA A 66 -2.53 4.42 -17.29
N GLY A 67 -1.58 3.81 -16.60
CA GLY A 67 -0.47 4.51 -15.98
C GLY A 67 0.34 3.62 -15.04
N SER A 68 0.89 4.23 -13.99
CA SER A 68 1.74 3.53 -13.02
C SER A 68 1.51 4.06 -11.62
N PHE A 69 2.03 3.33 -10.65
CA PHE A 69 2.16 3.81 -9.28
C PHE A 69 3.61 3.72 -8.79
N LYS A 70 3.96 4.60 -7.86
CA LYS A 70 5.25 4.61 -7.18
C LYS A 70 5.08 5.11 -5.75
N ILE A 71 5.39 4.23 -4.82
CA ILE A 71 5.47 4.48 -3.39
C ILE A 71 6.94 4.38 -3.02
N LEU A 72 7.48 5.45 -2.45
CA LEU A 72 8.86 5.51 -2.00
C LEU A 72 9.05 4.65 -0.75
N SER A 73 10.30 4.38 -0.40
CA SER A 73 10.65 3.56 0.77
C SER A 73 10.27 4.21 2.11
N ASP A 74 10.01 5.51 2.13
CA ASP A 74 9.47 6.23 3.29
C ASP A 74 7.94 6.15 3.41
N GLY A 75 7.25 5.54 2.43
CA GLY A 75 5.79 5.46 2.36
C GLY A 75 5.13 6.57 1.52
N ILE A 76 5.88 7.52 0.97
CA ILE A 76 5.29 8.61 0.19
C ILE A 76 4.81 8.12 -1.17
N ILE A 77 3.53 8.36 -1.47
CA ILE A 77 2.95 8.12 -2.80
C ILE A 77 3.31 9.29 -3.72
N THR A 78 4.18 9.05 -4.69
CA THR A 78 4.57 10.07 -5.69
C THR A 78 3.63 10.11 -6.89
N ARG A 79 3.04 8.95 -7.21
CA ARG A 79 2.02 8.80 -8.25
C ARG A 79 1.22 7.54 -8.00
N PHE A 80 -0.08 7.60 -8.27
CA PHE A 80 -0.94 6.42 -8.34
C PHE A 80 -2.12 6.72 -9.27
N THR A 81 -2.01 6.32 -10.53
CA THR A 81 -3.07 6.58 -11.52
C THR A 81 -4.39 5.95 -11.06
N GLY A 82 -5.50 6.69 -11.15
CA GLY A 82 -6.84 6.19 -10.84
C GLY A 82 -7.28 6.29 -9.38
N LEU A 83 -6.38 6.67 -8.45
CA LEU A 83 -6.73 7.06 -7.08
C LEU A 83 -6.70 8.59 -6.93
N SER A 84 -7.57 9.13 -6.09
CA SER A 84 -7.57 10.57 -5.81
C SER A 84 -6.47 10.95 -4.81
N LYS A 85 -6.07 12.22 -4.79
CA LYS A 85 -5.09 12.71 -3.81
C LYS A 85 -5.59 12.58 -2.37
N ALA A 86 -6.90 12.62 -2.15
CA ALA A 86 -7.50 12.35 -0.84
C ALA A 86 -7.32 10.88 -0.43
N ASP A 87 -7.52 9.94 -1.35
CA ASP A 87 -7.24 8.51 -1.10
C ASP A 87 -5.76 8.30 -0.74
N TRP A 88 -4.84 9.01 -1.42
CA TRP A 88 -3.41 8.92 -1.13
C TRP A 88 -3.11 9.39 0.28
N ASN A 89 -3.61 10.57 0.66
CA ASN A 89 -3.38 11.15 1.98
C ASN A 89 -3.96 10.26 3.08
N ASN A 90 -5.15 9.70 2.87
CA ASN A 90 -5.76 8.77 3.83
C ASN A 90 -4.94 7.48 3.99
N ALA A 91 -4.43 6.91 2.89
CA ALA A 91 -3.58 5.73 2.95
C ALA A 91 -2.24 6.01 3.66
N MET A 92 -1.62 7.15 3.38
CA MET A 92 -0.37 7.57 4.04
C MET A 92 -0.58 7.83 5.54
N SER A 93 -1.63 8.56 5.92
CA SER A 93 -1.93 8.87 7.33
C SER A 93 -2.15 7.59 8.16
N LYS A 94 -3.00 6.68 7.67
CA LYS A 94 -3.26 5.40 8.35
C LYS A 94 -2.02 4.51 8.44
N ALA A 95 -1.19 4.51 7.40
CA ALA A 95 0.05 3.77 7.42
C ALA A 95 1.06 4.34 8.43
N GLU A 96 1.12 5.67 8.56
CA GLU A 96 1.93 6.33 9.60
C GLU A 96 1.45 6.01 11.00
N GLU A 97 0.14 6.00 11.24
CA GLU A 97 -0.46 5.59 12.51
C GLU A 97 -0.08 4.14 12.85
N ASN A 98 -0.31 3.20 11.93
CA ASN A 98 0.06 1.79 12.12
C ASN A 98 1.56 1.60 12.35
N TYR A 99 2.41 2.39 11.67
CA TYR A 99 3.84 2.34 11.87
C TYR A 99 4.23 2.81 13.28
N LYS A 100 3.64 3.92 13.76
CA LYS A 100 3.87 4.40 15.14
C LYS A 100 3.44 3.37 16.17
N THR A 101 2.25 2.80 16.03
CA THR A 101 1.77 1.74 16.92
C THR A 101 2.72 0.54 16.92
N SER A 102 3.22 0.11 15.76
CA SER A 102 4.18 -1.00 15.70
C SER A 102 5.51 -0.70 16.41
N ILE A 103 5.96 0.55 16.42
CA ILE A 103 7.17 0.99 17.15
C ILE A 103 6.90 0.99 18.67
N GLU A 104 5.73 1.47 19.10
CA GLU A 104 5.33 1.53 20.51
C GLU A 104 5.12 0.13 21.11
N GLU A 105 4.53 -0.79 20.35
CA GLU A 105 4.39 -2.21 20.73
C GLU A 105 5.77 -2.90 20.82
N THR A 106 6.68 -2.62 19.88
CA THR A 106 8.04 -3.19 19.91
C THR A 106 8.82 -2.67 21.13
N SER A 107 8.68 -1.37 21.45
CA SER A 107 9.34 -0.74 22.61
C SER A 107 8.82 -1.28 23.96
N SER A 108 7.54 -1.64 24.03
CA SER A 108 6.93 -2.22 25.26
C SER A 108 7.24 -3.72 25.43
N THR A 109 7.51 -4.42 24.34
CA THR A 109 7.91 -5.84 24.36
C THR A 109 9.39 -6.01 24.75
N GLU A 110 10.26 -5.06 24.34
CA GLU A 110 11.67 -5.06 24.76
C GLU A 110 11.85 -4.80 26.26
N ALA A 111 10.99 -3.97 26.87
CA ALA A 111 10.99 -3.71 28.31
C ALA A 111 10.62 -4.95 29.15
N THR A 112 9.70 -5.80 28.66
CA THR A 112 9.27 -7.03 29.36
C THR A 112 10.21 -8.22 29.14
N ALA A 113 11.01 -8.21 28.06
CA ALA A 113 12.01 -9.25 27.80
C ALA A 113 13.27 -9.10 28.67
N GLN A 114 13.65 -7.88 29.04
CA GLN A 114 14.81 -7.61 29.91
C GLN A 114 14.57 -8.00 31.37
N GLU A 115 13.32 -8.03 31.84
CA GLU A 115 12.98 -8.36 33.22
C GLU A 115 13.00 -9.88 33.51
N LYS A 116 12.95 -10.73 32.48
CA LYS A 116 12.95 -12.20 32.64
C LYS A 116 14.33 -12.87 32.55
N VAL A 117 15.40 -12.12 32.30
CA VAL A 117 16.79 -12.65 32.19
C VAL A 117 17.60 -12.42 33.47
N ALA A 118 17.05 -11.72 34.46
CA ALA A 118 17.66 -11.54 35.77
C ALA A 118 16.87 -12.30 36.84
N ILE A 119 17.08 -13.61 36.95
CA ILE A 119 17.01 -14.44 38.19
C ILE A 119 17.77 -15.74 37.90
#